data_AF-A0A959L5C2-F1
#
_entry.id   AF-A0A959L5C2-F1
#
_cell.length_a   1.000
_cell.length_b   1.000
_cell.length_c   1.000
_cell.angle_alpha   90.00
_cell.angle_beta   90.00
_cell.angle_gamma   90.00
#
_symmetry.space_group_name_H-M   'P 1'
#
loop_
_entity.id
_entity.type
_entity.pdbx_description
1 polymer ?
#
loop_
_entity_poly.entity_id
_entity_poly.type
_entity_poly.pdbx_seq_one_letter_code
_entity_poly.pdbx_strand_id
1 'polypeptide(L)' 'VEYNGTAVDPYGQTKAGFEISGKVSRKDFGLKWNAVTEAGGVVVSDQVRLDLNVQLIKQ' A
#
# COMPACT_ATOMS: atom_id res chain seq x y z
N VAL A 1 -5.49 -8.49 1.45
CA VAL A 1 -6.18 -7.83 2.58
C VAL A 1 -6.18 -8.84 3.71
N GLU A 2 -5.54 -8.49 4.80
CA GLU A 2 -5.48 -9.26 6.03
C GLU A 2 -6.29 -8.53 7.10
N TYR A 3 -7.11 -9.29 7.82
CA TYR A 3 -7.92 -8.73 8.90
C TYR A 3 -7.17 -8.94 10.22
N ASN A 4 -6.74 -7.84 10.81
CA ASN A 4 -5.95 -7.82 12.04
C ASN A 4 -6.81 -7.85 13.31
N GLY A 5 -8.13 -8.06 13.16
CA GLY A 5 -9.06 -8.18 14.28
C GLY A 5 -9.79 -6.89 14.63
N THR A 6 -10.67 -7.02 15.61
CA THR A 6 -11.43 -5.93 16.22
C THR A 6 -11.10 -5.83 17.70
N ALA A 7 -10.73 -4.64 18.16
CA ALA A 7 -10.47 -4.34 19.56
C ALA A 7 -11.41 -3.24 20.05
N VAL A 8 -11.88 -3.35 21.29
CA VAL A 8 -12.62 -2.27 21.95
C VAL A 8 -11.59 -1.41 22.68
N ASP A 9 -11.59 -0.12 22.40
CA ASP A 9 -10.69 0.80 23.08
C ASP A 9 -11.20 1.14 24.50
N PRO A 10 -10.36 1.73 25.37
CA PRO A 10 -10.75 2.08 26.73
C PRO A 10 -11.94 3.04 26.84
N TYR A 11 -12.35 3.67 25.73
CA TYR A 11 -13.47 4.60 25.64
C TYR A 11 -14.76 3.92 25.13
N GLY A 12 -14.74 2.59 24.94
CA GLY A 12 -15.89 1.80 24.49
C GLY A 12 -16.10 1.78 22.98
N GLN A 13 -15.19 2.36 22.20
CA GLN A 13 -15.29 2.36 20.74
C GLN A 13 -14.73 1.05 20.17
N THR A 14 -15.51 0.37 19.35
CA THR A 14 -15.03 -0.82 18.63
C THR A 14 -14.22 -0.38 17.43
N LYS A 15 -12.94 -0.78 17.35
CA LYS A 15 -12.03 -0.47 16.26
C LYS A 15 -11.65 -1.75 15.52
N ALA A 16 -11.68 -1.73 14.20
CA ALA A 16 -11.29 -2.83 13.33
C ALA A 16 -10.01 -2.48 12.57
N GLY A 17 -9.01 -3.36 12.60
CA GLY A 17 -7.74 -3.20 11.89
C GLY A 17 -7.70 -4.04 10.63
N PHE A 18 -7.24 -3.45 9.53
CA PHE A 18 -7.02 -4.13 8.24
C PHE A 18 -5.65 -3.77 7.70
N GLU A 19 -4.94 -4.76 7.20
CA GLU A 19 -3.71 -4.57 6.45
C GLU A 19 -3.94 -4.94 4.99
N ILE A 20 -3.51 -4.07 4.09
CA ILE A 20 -3.68 -4.24 2.65
C ILE A 20 -2.31 -4.11 2.03
N SER A 21 -1.75 -5.25 1.63
CA SER A 21 -0.58 -5.29 0.76
C SER A 21 -1.01 -5.46 -0.70
N GLY A 22 -0.42 -4.67 -1.58
CA GLY A 22 -0.69 -4.64 -3.00
C GLY A 22 0.56 -4.31 -3.80
N LYS A 23 0.55 -4.67 -5.08
CA LYS A 23 1.61 -4.33 -6.02
C LYS A 23 0.97 -3.70 -7.23
N VAL A 24 1.45 -2.53 -7.62
CA VAL A 24 0.94 -1.76 -8.76
C VAL A 24 2.07 -1.46 -9.72
N SER A 25 1.83 -1.57 -11.03
CA SER A 25 2.83 -1.15 -12.02
C SER A 25 2.69 0.34 -12.30
N ARG A 26 3.80 1.08 -12.26
CA ARG A 26 3.80 2.51 -12.61
C ARG A 26 3.40 2.74 -14.07
N LYS A 27 3.61 1.73 -14.92
CA LYS A 27 3.22 1.76 -16.34
C LYS A 27 1.70 1.87 -16.53
N ASP A 28 0.92 1.26 -15.63
CA ASP A 28 -0.55 1.31 -15.66
C ASP A 28 -1.08 2.73 -15.38
N PHE A 29 -0.27 3.58 -14.76
CA PHE A 29 -0.60 4.97 -14.40
C PHE A 29 0.04 5.99 -15.35
N GLY A 30 0.55 5.55 -16.50
CA GLY A 30 1.17 6.43 -17.49
C GLY A 30 2.54 7.00 -17.09
N LEU A 31 3.10 6.56 -15.95
CA LEU A 31 4.41 6.98 -15.46
C LEU A 31 5.52 6.21 -16.20
N LYS A 32 5.82 6.64 -17.42
CA LYS A 32 6.90 6.11 -18.27
C LYS A 32 8.22 6.85 -18.02
N TRP A 33 8.68 6.88 -16.77
CA TRP A 33 10.00 7.46 -16.49
C TRP A 33 11.08 6.46 -16.91
N ASN A 34 11.45 6.49 -18.18
CA ASN A 34 12.51 5.68 -18.78
C ASN A 34 13.85 6.42 -18.71
N ALA A 35 14.26 6.87 -17.51
CA ALA A 35 15.63 7.32 -17.34
C ALA A 35 16.52 6.08 -17.43
N VAL A 36 17.01 5.79 -18.64
CA VAL A 36 18.00 4.75 -18.90
C VAL A 36 19.33 5.37 -18.49
N THR A 37 20.06 4.72 -17.57
CA THR A 37 21.43 5.16 -17.29
C THR A 37 22.31 4.96 -18.53
N GLU A 38 23.41 5.70 -18.67
CA GLU A 38 24.41 5.47 -19.74
C GLU A 38 24.93 4.02 -19.80
N ALA A 39 24.74 3.24 -18.72
CA ALA A 39 25.09 1.82 -18.63
C ALA A 39 23.95 0.83 -18.94
N GLY A 40 22.80 1.30 -19.46
CA GLY A 40 21.68 0.43 -19.87
C GLY A 40 20.85 -0.14 -18.72
N GLY A 41 21.03 0.35 -17.49
CA GLY A 41 20.25 -0.05 -16.33
C GLY A 41 18.97 0.77 -16.19
N VAL A 42 17.87 0.11 -15.78
CA VAL A 42 16.64 0.79 -15.39
C VAL A 42 16.86 1.44 -14.02
N VAL A 43 16.79 2.78 -13.94
CA VAL A 43 17.02 3.54 -12.69
C VAL A 43 15.95 3.27 -11.63
N VAL A 44 14.73 2.94 -12.04
CA VAL A 44 13.59 2.78 -11.12
C VAL A 44 12.76 1.56 -11.50
N SER A 45 12.50 0.67 -10.54
CA SER A 45 11.68 -0.53 -10.72
C SER A 45 10.24 -0.18 -11.14
N ASP A 46 9.71 -0.86 -12.15
CA ASP A 46 8.33 -0.68 -12.63
C ASP A 46 7.27 -1.00 -11.56
N GLN A 47 7.61 -1.84 -10.59
CA GLN A 47 6.70 -2.29 -9.54
C GLN A 47 6.77 -1.38 -8.31
N VAL A 48 5.63 -0.83 -7.93
CA VAL A 48 5.42 -0.12 -6.66
C VAL A 48 4.69 -1.06 -5.71
N ARG A 49 5.28 -1.27 -4.54
CA ARG A 49 4.62 -1.96 -3.44
C ARG A 49 3.79 -0.95 -2.64
N LEU A 50 2.54 -1.30 -2.40
CA LEU A 50 1.61 -0.55 -1.57
C LEU A 50 1.38 -1.36 -0.31
N ASP A 51 1.67 -0.78 0.84
CA ASP A 51 1.37 -1.35 2.15
C ASP A 51 0.48 -0.32 2.88
N LEU A 52 -0.79 -0.67 3.09
CA LEU A 52 -1.75 0.18 3.77
C LEU A 52 -2.17 -0.47 5.08
N ASN A 53 -2.08 0.28 6.16
CA ASN A 53 -2.59 -0.09 7.47
C ASN A 53 -3.79 0.81 7.78
N VAL A 54 -4.98 0.21 7.85
CA VAL A 54 -6.25 0.91 7.99
C VAL A 54 -6.90 0.53 9.31
N GLN A 55 -7.34 1.54 10.08
CA GLN A 55 -8.12 1.34 11.29
C GLN A 55 -9.46 2.06 11.16
N LEU A 56 -10.55 1.34 11.38
CA LEU A 56 -11.91 1.83 11.26
C LEU A 56 -12.59 1.81 12.63
N ILE A 57 -13.41 2.82 12.93
CA ILE A 57 -14.20 2.89 14.16
C ILE A 57 -15.65 2.51 13.81
N LYS A 58 -16.25 1.60 14.58
CA LYS A 58 -17.67 1.27 14.46
C LYS A 58 -18.49 2.50 14.87
N GLN A 59 -19.30 2.98 13.94
CA GLN A 59 -20.23 4.10 14.15
C GLN A 59 -21.42 3.66 15.01
#